data_AF-A0A227IZA1-F1
#
_entry.id   AF-A0A227IZA1-F1
#
_cell.length_a   1.000
_cell.length_b   1.000
_cell.length_c   1.000
_cell.angle_alpha   90.00
_cell.angle_beta   90.00
_cell.angle_gamma   90.00
#
_symmetry.space_group_name_H-M   'P 1'
#
loop_
_entity.id
_entity.type
_entity.pdbx_description
1 polymer ?
#
loop_
_entity_poly.entity_id
_entity_poly.type
_entity_poly.pdbx_seq_one_letter_code
_entity_poly.pdbx_strand_id
1 'polypeptide(L)'
;MLTLFGSFAVLLAIGVPVSFAIGLSSLATILMGLPLEPAIAVVAQRMAAGLDNFALLAIPFFILAGNIMNQGGIALRLINFAKVLG
;
A
#
# COMPACT_ATOMS: atom_id res chain seq x y z
N MET A 1 12.43 -12.93 -16.72
CA MET A 1 12.31 -11.59 -17.38
C MET A 1 11.59 -11.68 -18.72
N LEU A 2 11.98 -12.58 -19.64
CA LEU A 2 11.24 -12.77 -20.89
C LEU A 2 9.76 -13.17 -20.66
N THR A 3 9.51 -14.04 -19.69
CA THR A 3 8.15 -14.41 -19.25
C THR A 3 7.33 -13.22 -18.74
N LEU A 4 7.95 -12.28 -18.02
CA LEU A 4 7.32 -11.07 -17.51
C LEU A 4 6.86 -10.17 -18.64
N PHE A 5 7.80 -9.74 -19.49
CA PHE A 5 7.51 -8.78 -20.56
C PHE A 5 6.64 -9.41 -21.65
N GLY A 6 6.83 -10.69 -21.96
CA GLY A 6 6.01 -11.42 -22.92
C GLY A 6 4.55 -11.56 -22.48
N SER A 7 4.32 -12.03 -21.25
CA SER A 7 2.95 -12.15 -20.73
C SER A 7 2.29 -10.78 -20.54
N PHE A 8 3.00 -9.78 -20.04
CA PHE A 8 2.49 -8.41 -19.89
C PHE A 8 2.03 -7.82 -21.23
N ALA A 9 2.85 -7.94 -22.28
CA ALA A 9 2.50 -7.44 -23.62
C ALA A 9 1.27 -8.15 -24.20
N VAL A 10 1.14 -9.47 -24.00
CA VAL A 10 -0.02 -10.25 -24.45
C VAL A 10 -1.29 -9.84 -23.69
N LEU A 11 -1.21 -9.67 -22.36
CA LEU A 11 -2.37 -9.26 -21.55
C LEU A 11 -2.85 -7.84 -21.93
N LEU A 12 -1.93 -6.93 -22.22
CA LEU A 12 -2.27 -5.60 -22.73
C LEU A 12 -2.90 -5.64 -24.13
N ALA A 13 -2.39 -6.49 -25.02
CA ALA A 13 -2.95 -6.64 -26.37
C ALA A 13 -4.40 -7.16 -26.35
N ILE A 14 -4.77 -7.95 -25.34
CA ILE A 14 -6.14 -8.47 -25.14
C ILE A 14 -7.05 -7.43 -24.45
N GLY A 15 -6.52 -6.25 -24.08
CA GLY A 15 -7.30 -5.17 -23.48
C GLY A 15 -7.57 -5.34 -21.98
N VAL A 16 -6.80 -6.17 -21.28
CA VAL A 16 -6.90 -6.33 -19.82
C VAL A 16 -6.44 -5.03 -19.15
N PRO A 17 -7.12 -4.55 -18.09
CA PRO A 17 -6.67 -3.36 -17.38
C PRO A 17 -5.23 -3.52 -16.87
N VAL A 18 -4.45 -2.45 -16.99
CA VAL A 18 -2.99 -2.45 -16.75
C VAL A 18 -2.64 -3.01 -15.36
N SER A 19 -3.44 -2.72 -14.34
CA SER A 19 -3.27 -3.22 -12.97
C SER A 19 -3.30 -4.75 -12.89
N PHE A 20 -4.23 -5.40 -13.60
CA PHE A 20 -4.31 -6.87 -13.66
C PHE A 20 -3.19 -7.45 -14.52
N ALA A 21 -2.83 -6.77 -15.63
CA ALA A 21 -1.75 -7.21 -16.51
C ALA A 21 -0.42 -7.31 -15.75
N ILE A 22 -0.06 -6.27 -14.99
CA ILE A 22 1.16 -6.22 -14.16
C ILE A 22 1.14 -7.32 -13.10
N GLY A 23 0.01 -7.50 -12.39
CA GLY A 23 -0.10 -8.50 -11.33
C GLY A 23 0.07 -9.92 -11.85
N LEU A 24 -0.65 -10.28 -12.91
CA LEU A 24 -0.61 -11.61 -13.51
C LEU A 24 0.74 -11.94 -14.16
N SER A 25 1.34 -11.00 -14.89
CA SER A 25 2.67 -11.21 -15.49
C SER A 25 3.75 -11.42 -14.42
N SER A 26 3.67 -10.66 -13.32
CA SER A 26 4.60 -10.75 -12.21
C SER A 26 4.46 -12.08 -11.47
N LEU A 27 3.23 -12.51 -11.20
CA LEU A 27 2.95 -13.81 -10.58
C LEU A 27 3.42 -14.98 -11.47
N ALA A 28 3.13 -14.93 -12.77
CA ALA A 28 3.58 -15.95 -13.71
C ALA A 28 5.12 -16.04 -13.77
N THR A 29 5.81 -14.91 -13.66
CA THR A 29 7.28 -14.86 -13.63
C THR A 29 7.84 -15.46 -12.36
N ILE A 30 7.22 -15.21 -11.20
CA ILE A 30 7.64 -15.77 -9.92
C ILE A 30 7.44 -17.29 -9.91
N LEU A 31 6.30 -17.78 -10.39
CA LEU A 31 5.98 -19.21 -10.44
C LEU A 31 6.89 -20.01 -11.38
N MET A 32 7.31 -19.41 -12.50
CA MET A 32 8.18 -20.06 -13.49
C MET A 32 9.67 -19.86 -13.22
N GLY A 33 10.06 -18.82 -12.48
CA GLY A 33 11.45 -18.43 -12.25
C GLY A 33 12.06 -18.93 -10.96
N LEU A 34 11.24 -19.32 -9.97
CA LEU A 34 11.68 -19.79 -8.66
C LEU A 34 10.98 -21.11 -8.30
N PRO A 35 11.65 -22.05 -7.60
CA PRO A 35 10.95 -23.16 -6.95
C PRO A 35 9.90 -22.63 -5.97
N LEU A 36 8.83 -23.42 -5.77
CA LEU A 36 7.60 -22.98 -5.10
C LEU A 36 7.82 -22.52 -3.64
N GLU A 37 8.78 -23.11 -2.94
CA GLU A 37 9.11 -22.78 -1.54
C GLU A 37 9.59 -21.33 -1.35
N PRO A 38 10.68 -20.88 -2.01
CA PRO A 38 11.12 -19.48 -1.91
C PRO A 38 10.16 -18.49 -2.59
N ALA A 39 9.36 -18.93 -3.57
CA ALA A 39 8.39 -18.06 -4.24
C ALA A 39 7.33 -17.51 -3.26
N ILE A 40 6.80 -18.37 -2.39
CA ILE A 40 5.79 -17.97 -1.39
C ILE A 40 6.38 -16.99 -0.37
N ALA A 41 7.62 -17.23 0.08
CA ALA A 41 8.31 -16.34 1.01
C ALA A 41 8.54 -14.94 0.40
N VAL A 42 8.95 -14.86 -0.87
CA VAL A 42 9.16 -13.58 -1.57
C VAL A 42 7.86 -12.81 -1.72
N VAL A 43 6.75 -13.48 -2.06
CA VAL A 43 5.43 -12.85 -2.16
C VAL A 43 4.97 -12.33 -0.80
N ALA A 44 5.08 -13.13 0.26
CA ALA A 44 4.72 -12.72 1.62
C ALA A 44 5.54 -11.50 2.09
N GLN A 45 6.85 -11.50 1.84
CA GLN A 45 7.71 -10.36 2.16
C GLN A 45 7.34 -9.09 1.38
N ARG A 46 7.00 -9.21 0.09
CA ARG A 46 6.58 -8.07 -0.74
C ARG A 46 5.22 -7.51 -0.33
N MET A 47 4.30 -8.38 0.10
CA MET A 47 3.00 -7.97 0.64
C MET A 47 3.16 -7.28 2.00
N ALA A 48 3.99 -7.83 2.90
CA ALA A 48 4.30 -7.19 4.18
C ALA A 48 4.95 -5.81 3.99
N ALA A 49 5.97 -5.72 3.11
CA ALA A 49 6.60 -4.45 2.78
C ALA A 49 5.66 -3.44 2.11
N GLY A 50 4.61 -3.90 1.41
CA GLY A 50 3.56 -3.04 0.87
C GLY A 50 2.61 -2.49 1.93
N LEU A 51 2.40 -3.24 3.02
CA LEU A 51 1.62 -2.81 4.18
C LEU A 51 2.42 -1.90 5.13
N ASP A 52 3.75 -2.07 5.17
CA ASP A 52 4.68 -1.19 5.88
C ASP A 52 4.80 0.22 5.28
N ASN A 53 4.06 0.51 4.21
CA ASN A 53 4.00 1.86 3.67
C ASN A 53 3.35 2.78 4.72
N PHE A 54 4.17 3.66 5.31
CA PHE A 54 3.90 4.66 6.35
C PHE A 54 2.48 5.25 6.41
N ALA A 55 1.76 5.31 5.29
CA ALA A 55 0.36 5.70 5.19
C ALA A 55 -0.60 4.88 6.06
N LEU A 56 -0.43 3.55 6.17
CA LEU A 56 -1.32 2.72 6.97
C LEU A 56 -1.09 2.90 8.48
N LEU A 57 0.15 3.22 8.88
CA LEU A 57 0.48 3.64 10.25
C LEU A 57 0.06 5.09 10.53
N ALA A 58 -0.03 5.94 9.50
CA ALA A 58 -0.50 7.32 9.67
C ALA A 58 -1.94 7.37 10.21
N ILE A 59 -2.82 6.46 9.78
CA ILE A 59 -4.23 6.41 10.23
C ILE A 59 -4.36 6.23 11.75
N PRO A 60 -3.79 5.18 12.39
CA PRO A 60 -3.87 5.01 13.84
C PRO A 60 -3.13 6.12 14.59
N PHE A 61 -2.02 6.64 14.07
CA PHE A 61 -1.33 7.78 14.68
C PHE A 61 -2.17 9.07 14.65
N PHE A 62 -2.89 9.35 13.57
CA PHE A 62 -3.83 10.48 13.49
C PHE A 62 -4.99 10.32 14.47
N ILE A 63 -5.56 9.11 14.58
CA ILE A 63 -6.61 8.81 15.55
C ILE A 63 -6.11 9.00 16.99
N LEU A 64 -4.90 8.53 17.29
CA LEU A 64 -4.28 8.67 18.60
C LEU A 64 -3.98 10.14 18.94
N ALA A 65 -3.39 10.88 18.00
CA ALA A 65 -3.15 12.32 18.14
C ALA A 65 -4.47 13.09 18.34
N GLY A 66 -5.51 12.74 17.59
CA GLY A 66 -6.86 13.30 17.76
C GLY A 66 -7.43 13.04 19.15
N ASN A 67 -7.32 11.80 19.66
CA ASN A 67 -7.77 11.45 21.01
C ASN A 67 -6.97 12.18 22.09
N ILE A 68 -5.65 12.33 21.94
CA ILE A 68 -4.80 13.12 22.86
C ILE A 68 -5.23 14.59 22.86
N MET A 69 -5.47 15.18 21.68
CA MET A 69 -5.93 16.57 21.57
C MET A 69 -7.30 16.80 22.21
N ASN A 70 -8.19 15.81 22.08
CA ASN A 70 -9.54 15.89 22.62
C ASN A 70 -9.55 15.70 24.15
N GLN A 71 -8.83 14.70 24.68
CA GLN A 71 -8.70 14.49 26.13
C GLN A 71 -7.87 15.58 26.82
N GLY A 72 -6.83 16.10 26.16
CA GLY A 72 -5.99 17.18 26.70
C GLY A 72 -6.62 18.57 26.61
N GLY A 73 -7.83 18.70 26.06
CA GLY A 73 -8.51 19.98 25.87
C GLY A 73 -7.80 20.94 24.90
N ILE A 74 -6.74 20.47 24.23
CA ILE A 74 -5.94 21.26 23.27
C ILE A 74 -6.83 21.66 22.08
N ALA A 75 -7.71 20.76 21.63
CA ALA A 75 -8.69 21.05 20.59
C ALA A 75 -9.56 22.26 20.95
N LEU A 76 -10.09 22.32 22.18
CA LEU A 76 -10.89 23.45 22.66
C LEU A 76 -10.08 24.74 22.80
N ARG A 77 -8.83 24.64 23.28
CA ARG A 77 -7.91 25.79 23.42
C ARG A 77 -7.57 26.40 22.05
N LEU A 78 -7.35 25.57 21.03
CA LEU A 78 -7.11 26.02 19.65
C LEU A 78 -8.35 26.70 19.06
N ILE A 79 -9.54 26.14 19.26
CA ILE A 79 -10.80 26.75 18.80
C ILE A 79 -11.03 28.11 19.46
N ASN A 80 -10.81 28.21 20.78
CA ASN A 80 -10.95 29.46 21.51
C ASN A 80 -9.89 30.50 21.06
N PHE A 81 -8.67 30.07 20.76
CA PHE A 81 -7.63 30.94 20.24
C PHE A 81 -8.00 31.49 18.85
N ALA A 82 -8.49 30.64 17.94
CA ALA A 82 -8.95 31.05 16.62
C ALA A 82 -10.12 32.05 16.67
N LYS A 83 -11.05 31.87 17.62
CA LYS A 83 -12.17 32.80 17.87
C LYS A 83 -11.74 34.17 18.39
N VAL A 84 -10.55 34.32 18.96
CA VAL A 84 -10.02 35.62 19.42
C VAL A 84 -9.27 36.35 18.31
N LEU A 85 -8.78 35.61 17.31
CA LEU A 85 -8.01 36.12 16.18
C LEU A 85 -8.86 36.55 14.96
N GLY A 86 -10.08 36.01 14.83
CA GLY A 86 -11.07 36.41 13.81
C GLY A 86 -12.20 37.23 14.42
#